data_AF-X8JLG3-F1
#
_entry.id   AF-X8JLG3-F1
#
_cell.length_a   1.000
_cell.length_b   1.000
_cell.length_c   1.000
_cell.angle_alpha   90.00
_cell.angle_beta   90.00
_cell.angle_gamma   90.00
#
_symmetry.space_group_name_H-M   'P 1'
#
loop_
_entity.id
_entity.type
_entity.pdbx_description
1 polymer ?
#
loop_
_entity_poly.entity_id
_entity_poly.type
_entity_poly.pdbx_seq_one_letter_code
_entity_poly.pdbx_strand_id
1 'polypeptide(L)'
;MTTQLPVLELDSHPDITTALLTCITAGYKHLIIRTPEEDIGRVKSLVTNTLSVLTGPLIQRIRAKEHHTPLSFLRNILISHTGHNPEHSFVSTIQGGHHSKAQSPVRSKHRAVSPISPPTSPSRPSSYPNVQTLELVQARHLSPTHQLRPVSLPPRHKPSAIRVPNALVVSHLEVANRAVQQTFVHALKSRIIVIDSDADEYADTSIGIGRWNLPDDFLLVYVHSGGRDDRERSPIIKPLIDLFGYNMTVILTDQDLNMHNGSQYHLMHSPALSREDVGNMIKATNDMRLPLPLQVYTASLLSAARLHHQLDGTFLTLRAQRDFETLLKASAIVTRILPAQRPYDTNTDYGPTAVDAAKLFMRVVTHRLRVRNGPHDEVLAPLLWDEEDKQGMRSLPSLGLEQLEYSRRSICDIIIEDILTTV
;
A
#
# COMPACT_ATOMS: atom_id res chain seq x y z
N MET A 1 -27.69 7.49 -25.67
CA MET A 1 -28.38 7.20 -24.39
C MET A 1 -27.56 7.79 -23.28
N THR A 2 -28.14 8.69 -22.48
CA THR A 2 -27.50 9.28 -21.31
C THR A 2 -27.50 8.25 -20.18
N THR A 3 -26.37 7.56 -20.00
CA THR A 3 -26.14 6.75 -18.79
C THR A 3 -26.13 7.69 -17.59
N GLN A 4 -27.17 7.62 -16.75
CA GLN A 4 -27.16 8.31 -15.46
C GLN A 4 -25.98 7.76 -14.65
N LEU A 5 -25.07 8.65 -14.26
CA LEU A 5 -24.03 8.33 -13.30
C LEU A 5 -24.63 8.38 -11.89
N PRO A 6 -24.24 7.47 -10.98
CA PRO A 6 -24.67 7.54 -9.58
C PRO A 6 -24.16 8.84 -8.95
N VAL A 7 -24.93 9.38 -8.01
CA VAL A 7 -24.47 10.45 -7.11
C VAL A 7 -24.12 9.81 -5.78
N LEU A 8 -22.93 10.12 -5.28
CA LEU A 8 -22.36 9.52 -4.08
C LEU A 8 -22.13 10.57 -2.99
N GLU A 9 -22.66 10.28 -1.80
CA GLU A 9 -22.33 10.95 -0.54
C GLU A 9 -21.65 9.89 0.35
N LEU A 10 -20.38 10.11 0.73
CA LEU A 10 -19.61 9.19 1.57
C LEU A 10 -18.99 9.96 2.74
N ASP A 11 -19.19 9.45 3.95
CA ASP A 11 -18.57 9.94 5.20
C ASP A 11 -17.10 9.50 5.34
N SER A 12 -16.33 9.53 4.25
CA SER A 12 -14.92 9.15 4.21
C SER A 12 -14.05 10.29 3.72
N HIS A 13 -12.78 10.32 4.15
CA HIS A 13 -11.83 11.39 3.81
C HIS A 13 -11.89 11.78 2.32
N PRO A 14 -12.27 13.03 1.99
CA PRO A 14 -12.75 13.39 0.66
C PRO A 14 -11.68 13.22 -0.43
N ASP A 15 -10.44 13.65 -0.15
CA ASP A 15 -9.35 13.55 -1.13
C ASP A 15 -8.94 12.11 -1.43
N ILE A 16 -8.91 11.22 -0.42
CA ILE A 16 -8.59 9.79 -0.61
C ILE A 16 -9.70 9.14 -1.43
N THR A 17 -10.96 9.45 -1.13
CA THR A 17 -12.13 8.95 -1.86
C THR A 17 -12.09 9.40 -3.33
N THR A 18 -11.80 10.68 -3.58
CA THR A 18 -11.67 11.25 -4.92
C THR A 18 -10.49 10.64 -5.69
N ALA A 19 -9.32 10.48 -5.06
CA ALA A 19 -8.14 9.89 -5.67
C ALA A 19 -8.36 8.42 -6.04
N LEU A 20 -8.90 7.61 -5.13
CA LEU A 20 -9.23 6.21 -5.37
C LEU A 20 -10.28 6.07 -6.48
N LEU A 21 -11.35 6.87 -6.44
CA LEU A 21 -12.40 6.81 -7.44
C LEU A 21 -11.89 7.26 -8.83
N THR A 22 -11.02 8.27 -8.89
CA THR A 22 -10.36 8.69 -10.13
C THR A 22 -9.46 7.58 -10.69
N CYS A 23 -8.70 6.89 -9.83
CA CYS A 23 -7.86 5.77 -10.21
C CYS A 23 -8.66 4.57 -10.75
N ILE A 24 -9.77 4.22 -10.11
CA ILE A 24 -10.71 3.17 -10.54
C ILE A 24 -11.32 3.55 -11.90
N THR A 25 -11.87 4.76 -12.00
CA THR A 25 -12.52 5.31 -13.21
C THR A 25 -11.57 5.38 -14.41
N ALA A 26 -10.29 5.64 -14.17
CA ALA A 26 -9.23 5.62 -15.19
C ALA A 26 -8.77 4.20 -15.61
N GLY A 27 -9.49 3.15 -15.22
CA GLY A 27 -9.13 1.76 -15.49
C GLY A 27 -8.10 1.21 -14.50
N TYR A 28 -8.37 1.37 -13.19
CA TYR A 28 -7.57 0.83 -12.08
C TYR A 28 -6.09 1.23 -12.09
N LYS A 29 -5.82 2.50 -12.41
CA LYS A 29 -4.47 3.09 -12.35
C LYS A 29 -3.90 3.00 -10.94
N HIS A 30 -2.64 2.60 -10.82
CA HIS A 30 -2.02 2.42 -9.51
C HIS A 30 -1.70 3.77 -8.84
N LEU A 31 -1.86 3.82 -7.51
CA LEU A 31 -1.82 5.02 -6.68
C LEU A 31 -0.64 4.99 -5.70
N ILE A 32 0.09 6.11 -5.59
CA ILE A 32 1.04 6.39 -4.50
C ILE A 32 0.39 7.37 -3.52
N ILE A 33 0.55 7.11 -2.22
CA ILE A 33 0.20 8.03 -1.14
C ILE A 33 1.44 8.28 -0.28
N ARG A 34 1.85 9.55 -0.24
CA ARG A 34 2.88 10.10 0.64
C ARG A 34 2.21 10.62 1.90
N THR A 35 2.73 10.26 3.06
CA THR A 35 2.16 10.69 4.35
C THR A 35 3.25 10.70 5.43
N PRO A 36 3.10 11.42 6.55
CA PRO A 36 4.01 11.31 7.69
C PRO A 36 4.10 9.86 8.20
N GLU A 37 5.24 9.45 8.77
CA GLU A 37 5.49 8.05 9.12
C GLU A 37 4.50 7.54 10.19
N GLU A 38 4.17 8.41 11.13
CA GLU A 38 3.18 8.24 12.19
C GLU A 38 1.77 7.93 11.66
N ASP A 39 1.43 8.41 10.45
CA ASP A 39 0.10 8.29 9.85
C ASP A 39 -0.03 7.11 8.87
N ILE A 40 1.07 6.47 8.45
CA ILE A 40 1.03 5.33 7.50
C ILE A 40 0.05 4.25 7.97
N GLY A 41 0.02 3.94 9.27
CA GLY A 41 -0.90 2.94 9.83
C GLY A 41 -2.38 3.33 9.66
N ARG A 42 -2.70 4.61 9.89
CA ARG A 42 -4.04 5.19 9.79
C ARG A 42 -4.49 5.30 8.34
N VAL A 43 -3.65 5.89 7.47
CA VAL A 43 -3.91 6.04 6.03
C VAL A 43 -4.17 4.69 5.37
N LYS A 44 -3.43 3.64 5.72
CA LYS A 44 -3.72 2.28 5.21
C LYS A 44 -5.09 1.76 5.63
N SER A 45 -5.52 2.00 6.87
CA SER A 45 -6.85 1.61 7.33
C SER A 45 -7.94 2.42 6.65
N LEU A 46 -7.74 3.73 6.51
CA LEU A 46 -8.64 4.64 5.80
C LEU A 46 -8.83 4.23 4.34
N VAL A 47 -7.75 4.02 3.59
CA VAL A 47 -7.78 3.49 2.21
C VAL A 47 -8.50 2.14 2.14
N THR A 48 -8.26 1.24 3.09
CA THR A 48 -8.93 -0.08 3.11
C THR A 48 -10.44 0.08 3.33
N ASN A 49 -10.85 0.93 4.27
CA ASN A 49 -12.25 1.19 4.58
C ASN A 49 -12.95 1.86 3.39
N THR A 50 -12.35 2.92 2.82
CA THR A 50 -12.88 3.60 1.63
C THR A 50 -12.99 2.67 0.43
N LEU A 51 -12.00 1.82 0.15
CA LEU A 51 -12.11 0.81 -0.93
C LEU A 51 -13.23 -0.20 -0.67
N SER A 52 -13.37 -0.67 0.58
CA SER A 52 -14.43 -1.60 0.98
C SER A 52 -15.82 -0.98 0.80
N VAL A 53 -16.00 0.29 1.16
CA VAL A 53 -17.26 1.03 0.94
C VAL A 53 -17.51 1.30 -0.53
N LEU A 54 -16.50 1.71 -1.31
CA LEU A 54 -16.67 2.05 -2.72
C LEU A 54 -17.05 0.84 -3.58
N THR A 55 -16.32 -0.28 -3.48
CA THR A 55 -16.43 -1.39 -4.45
C THR A 55 -16.46 -2.80 -3.82
N GLY A 56 -16.35 -2.92 -2.49
CA GLY A 56 -16.26 -4.20 -1.78
C GLY A 56 -15.21 -5.20 -2.31
N PRO A 57 -14.01 -4.79 -2.77
CA PRO A 57 -13.07 -5.70 -3.41
C PRO A 57 -12.42 -6.64 -2.39
N LEU A 58 -11.82 -7.75 -2.86
CA LEU A 58 -10.91 -8.52 -2.01
C LEU A 58 -9.62 -7.71 -1.79
N ILE A 59 -9.53 -7.03 -0.65
CA ILE A 59 -8.38 -6.18 -0.28
C ILE A 59 -7.37 -6.97 0.55
N GLN A 60 -6.10 -6.94 0.15
CA GLN A 60 -4.98 -7.44 0.93
C GLN A 60 -4.10 -6.27 1.42
N ARG A 61 -3.67 -6.31 2.69
CA ARG A 61 -2.78 -5.31 3.30
C ARG A 61 -1.42 -5.95 3.57
N ILE A 62 -0.34 -5.37 3.03
CA ILE A 62 1.03 -5.86 3.27
C ILE A 62 1.90 -4.73 3.83
N ARG A 63 2.76 -5.04 4.80
CA ARG A 63 3.94 -4.21 5.13
C ARG A 63 5.15 -4.96 4.60
N ALA A 64 5.88 -4.37 3.65
CA ALA A 64 7.13 -4.95 3.18
C ALA A 64 8.20 -4.83 4.28
N LYS A 65 9.18 -5.73 4.22
CA LYS A 65 10.26 -5.86 5.20
C LYS A 65 11.56 -6.18 4.46
N GLU A 66 12.69 -5.80 5.04
CA GLU A 66 14.02 -6.02 4.46
C GLU A 66 14.32 -7.50 4.20
N HIS A 67 13.96 -8.38 5.14
CA HIS A 67 14.18 -9.83 5.06
C HIS A 67 13.18 -10.59 4.18
N HIS A 68 12.25 -9.92 3.49
CA HIS A 68 11.39 -10.63 2.54
C HIS A 68 12.21 -11.12 1.34
N THR A 69 12.13 -12.41 1.07
CA THR A 69 12.55 -12.97 -0.23
C THR A 69 11.51 -12.63 -1.30
N PRO A 70 11.85 -12.65 -2.60
CA PRO A 70 10.88 -12.40 -3.66
C PRO A 70 9.68 -13.36 -3.60
N LEU A 71 9.92 -14.63 -3.30
CA LEU A 71 8.89 -15.67 -3.23
C LEU A 71 8.00 -15.50 -1.99
N SER A 72 8.56 -15.25 -0.79
CA SER A 72 7.77 -14.99 0.42
C SER A 72 6.94 -13.71 0.32
N PHE A 73 7.44 -12.67 -0.35
CA PHE A 73 6.64 -11.48 -0.67
C PHE A 73 5.45 -11.81 -1.59
N LEU A 74 5.66 -12.60 -2.66
CA LEU A 74 4.57 -13.03 -3.55
C LEU A 74 3.55 -13.92 -2.82
N ARG A 75 3.99 -14.84 -1.96
CA ARG A 75 3.08 -15.65 -1.11
C ARG A 75 2.21 -14.76 -0.23
N ASN A 76 2.78 -13.73 0.40
CA ASN A 76 2.03 -12.77 1.24
C ASN A 76 0.97 -11.95 0.47
N ILE A 77 1.02 -11.86 -0.87
CA ILE A 77 -0.05 -11.29 -1.70
C ILE A 77 -1.24 -12.25 -1.84
N LEU A 78 -0.98 -13.55 -1.89
CA LEU A 78 -1.96 -14.60 -2.15
C LEU A 78 -2.66 -15.13 -0.87
N ILE A 79 -2.06 -14.96 0.31
CA ILE A 79 -2.69 -15.28 1.59
C ILE A 79 -3.66 -14.17 1.98
N SER A 80 -4.93 -14.33 1.63
CA SER A 80 -5.99 -13.51 2.24
C SER A 80 -6.04 -13.79 3.74
N HIS A 81 -5.58 -12.84 4.56
CA HIS A 81 -5.79 -12.84 6.00
C HIS A 81 -7.24 -12.39 6.29
N THR A 82 -8.19 -13.29 6.10
CA THR A 82 -9.60 -13.08 6.46
C THR A 82 -9.74 -13.10 7.98
N GLY A 83 -9.35 -12.00 8.63
CA GLY A 83 -9.34 -11.86 10.08
C GLY A 83 -8.93 -10.47 10.50
N HIS A 84 -9.89 -9.71 11.01
CA HIS A 84 -9.64 -8.47 11.75
C HIS A 84 -8.82 -8.84 13.00
N ASN A 85 -7.56 -8.40 13.07
CA ASN A 85 -6.77 -8.54 14.30
C ASN A 85 -5.85 -7.31 14.46
N PRO A 86 -6.14 -6.40 15.42
CA PRO A 86 -5.32 -5.21 15.67
C PRO A 86 -4.02 -5.52 16.43
N GLU A 87 -3.86 -6.74 16.95
CA GLU A 87 -2.68 -7.15 17.71
C GLU A 87 -1.82 -8.14 16.91
N HIS A 88 -0.84 -7.62 16.16
CA HIS A 88 0.50 -8.21 15.96
C HIS A 88 1.47 -7.21 15.27
N SER A 89 1.33 -5.91 15.57
CA SER A 89 2.50 -5.03 15.55
C SER A 89 3.38 -5.40 16.74
N PHE A 90 4.52 -6.06 16.47
CA PHE A 90 5.51 -6.39 17.49
C PHE A 90 5.97 -5.11 18.22
N VAL A 91 5.52 -4.94 19.46
CA VAL A 91 6.03 -3.91 20.36
C VAL A 91 7.43 -4.32 20.78
N SER A 92 8.44 -3.67 20.20
CA SER A 92 9.82 -3.77 20.70
C SER A 92 9.85 -3.23 22.12
N THR A 93 10.24 -4.07 23.08
CA THR A 93 10.28 -3.69 24.49
C THR A 93 11.47 -2.78 24.76
N ILE A 94 11.26 -1.46 24.70
CA ILE A 94 12.21 -0.49 25.24
C ILE A 94 11.87 -0.26 26.71
N GLN A 95 12.77 -0.68 27.61
CA GLN A 95 12.62 -0.48 29.05
C GLN A 95 13.17 0.87 29.49
N GLY A 96 12.38 1.60 30.27
CA GLY A 96 12.75 2.85 30.95
C GLY A 96 11.54 3.78 31.06
N GLY A 97 11.15 4.30 32.21
CA GLY A 97 11.60 4.03 33.57
C GLY A 97 10.83 4.91 34.59
N HIS A 98 10.92 4.54 35.87
CA HIS A 98 10.46 5.28 37.07
C HIS A 98 9.00 5.15 37.58
N HIS A 99 8.93 5.06 38.92
CA HIS A 99 7.79 5.20 39.85
C HIS A 99 6.72 4.08 39.87
N SER A 100 6.20 3.61 41.02
CA SER A 100 6.70 3.65 42.41
C SER A 100 5.96 2.64 43.32
N LYS A 101 6.71 1.92 44.16
CA LYS A 101 6.34 1.16 45.40
C LYS A 101 4.86 0.79 45.68
N ALA A 102 4.60 -0.51 45.80
CA ALA A 102 3.72 -1.10 46.82
C ALA A 102 4.31 -2.44 47.30
N GLN A 103 3.89 -2.95 48.47
CA GLN A 103 4.68 -3.87 49.31
C GLN A 103 4.45 -5.38 49.08
N SER A 104 5.44 -6.19 49.48
CA SER A 104 5.41 -7.65 49.58
C SER A 104 4.69 -8.14 50.86
N PRO A 105 4.39 -9.46 50.97
CA PRO A 105 5.30 -10.38 51.66
C PRO A 105 5.48 -11.73 50.92
N VAL A 106 6.71 -12.17 50.60
CA VAL A 106 7.61 -13.00 51.44
C VAL A 106 7.08 -14.40 51.80
N ARG A 107 7.62 -15.46 51.16
CA ARG A 107 8.19 -16.64 51.87
C ARG A 107 9.26 -17.39 51.04
N SER A 108 10.21 -18.03 51.75
CA SER A 108 11.44 -18.74 51.30
C SER A 108 11.20 -20.00 50.45
N LYS A 109 11.96 -20.27 49.36
CA LYS A 109 13.34 -20.85 49.24
C LYS A 109 13.54 -22.27 49.80
N HIS A 110 14.10 -23.16 48.96
CA HIS A 110 14.92 -24.40 49.15
C HIS A 110 14.60 -25.33 47.94
N ARG A 111 15.36 -25.54 46.86
CA ARG A 111 16.79 -25.85 46.50
C ARG A 111 17.25 -27.31 46.70
N ALA A 112 17.30 -28.04 45.56
CA ALA A 112 18.11 -29.23 45.20
C ALA A 112 17.78 -30.55 45.96
N VAL A 113 18.14 -31.78 45.52
CA VAL A 113 19.23 -32.30 44.63
C VAL A 113 18.74 -33.58 43.87
N SER A 114 19.35 -33.95 42.73
CA SER A 114 19.12 -35.22 41.97
C SER A 114 20.28 -36.24 42.18
N PRO A 115 20.15 -37.56 41.91
CA PRO A 115 20.67 -38.09 40.62
C PRO A 115 20.16 -39.48 40.08
N ILE A 116 20.19 -39.65 38.74
CA ILE A 116 20.78 -40.77 37.91
C ILE A 116 20.53 -42.25 38.37
N SER A 117 19.59 -43.02 37.79
CA SER A 117 19.63 -43.90 36.56
C SER A 117 19.63 -45.44 36.89
N PRO A 118 19.78 -46.39 35.93
CA PRO A 118 18.74 -47.33 35.39
C PRO A 118 19.00 -48.82 35.84
N PRO A 119 18.58 -49.96 35.19
CA PRO A 119 17.87 -50.23 33.91
C PRO A 119 16.86 -51.45 33.88
N THR A 120 16.56 -51.95 32.66
CA THR A 120 16.00 -53.30 32.24
C THR A 120 14.49 -53.59 32.17
N SER A 121 14.10 -54.18 31.04
CA SER A 121 12.84 -54.90 30.69
C SER A 121 13.12 -56.43 30.69
N PRO A 122 12.25 -57.39 30.27
CA PRO A 122 10.88 -57.30 29.70
C PRO A 122 9.86 -58.34 30.26
N SER A 123 8.60 -58.33 29.77
CA SER A 123 7.81 -59.51 29.30
C SER A 123 6.28 -59.33 29.33
N ARG A 124 5.59 -59.90 28.33
CA ARG A 124 4.13 -60.07 28.13
C ARG A 124 3.73 -61.52 28.56
N PRO A 125 2.50 -62.07 28.37
CA PRO A 125 1.14 -61.52 28.17
C PRO A 125 0.03 -62.27 29.00
N SER A 126 -1.25 -62.11 28.62
CA SER A 126 -2.41 -63.03 28.88
C SER A 126 -3.09 -62.93 30.28
N SER A 127 -4.41 -63.12 30.50
CA SER A 127 -5.54 -63.60 29.67
C SER A 127 -6.89 -63.01 30.16
N TYR A 128 -7.94 -62.94 29.32
CA TYR A 128 -9.36 -62.83 29.75
C TYR A 128 -9.98 -64.25 29.92
N PRO A 129 -11.02 -64.47 30.77
CA PRO A 129 -12.46 -64.25 30.44
C PRO A 129 -13.24 -63.46 31.53
N ASN A 130 -14.31 -62.69 31.27
CA ASN A 130 -15.69 -63.04 30.86
C ASN A 130 -16.42 -63.89 31.96
N VAL A 131 -17.55 -63.50 32.60
CA VAL A 131 -18.94 -63.43 32.08
C VAL A 131 -19.93 -62.99 33.20
N GLN A 132 -20.88 -62.04 32.95
CA GLN A 132 -22.26 -61.84 33.55
C GLN A 132 -22.46 -61.70 35.10
N THR A 133 -23.55 -61.17 35.70
CA THR A 133 -24.77 -60.39 35.28
C THR A 133 -25.37 -59.66 36.51
N LEU A 134 -26.17 -58.61 36.25
CA LEU A 134 -27.13 -57.85 37.11
C LEU A 134 -27.44 -58.31 38.56
N GLU A 135 -27.50 -57.35 39.48
CA GLU A 135 -28.73 -57.02 40.27
C GLU A 135 -28.60 -55.63 40.93
N LEU A 136 -29.72 -55.07 41.41
CA LEU A 136 -29.94 -53.63 41.55
C LEU A 136 -30.19 -53.20 43.01
N VAL A 137 -29.27 -52.43 43.63
CA VAL A 137 -29.49 -51.84 44.97
C VAL A 137 -29.14 -50.35 45.01
N GLN A 138 -30.22 -49.56 45.04
CA GLN A 138 -30.44 -48.25 45.65
C GLN A 138 -29.28 -47.29 45.96
N ALA A 139 -29.45 -46.08 45.41
CA ALA A 139 -28.63 -44.89 45.58
C ALA A 139 -28.34 -44.45 47.04
N ARG A 140 -27.14 -43.88 47.22
CA ARG A 140 -26.91 -42.75 48.15
C ARG A 140 -26.06 -41.68 47.48
N HIS A 141 -26.51 -40.43 47.60
CA HIS A 141 -25.88 -39.24 46.99
C HIS A 141 -24.53 -38.91 47.63
N LEU A 142 -23.52 -38.58 46.81
CA LEU A 142 -22.50 -37.56 47.10
C LEU A 142 -22.02 -36.89 45.79
N SER A 143 -21.51 -35.67 45.90
CA SER A 143 -21.44 -34.64 44.84
C SER A 143 -20.31 -34.81 43.79
N PRO A 144 -20.52 -34.45 42.51
CA PRO A 144 -19.48 -34.48 41.48
C PRO A 144 -18.87 -33.08 41.22
N THR A 145 -17.76 -32.74 41.90
CA THR A 145 -16.98 -31.53 41.58
C THR A 145 -15.47 -31.79 41.57
N HIS A 146 -14.99 -32.43 40.50
CA HIS A 146 -13.70 -32.14 39.86
C HIS A 146 -13.54 -32.98 38.57
N GLN A 147 -14.27 -32.62 37.52
CA GLN A 147 -13.89 -33.05 36.17
C GLN A 147 -12.84 -32.07 35.62
N LEU A 148 -11.64 -32.57 35.38
CA LEU A 148 -10.63 -31.85 34.60
C LEU A 148 -11.16 -31.67 33.18
N ARG A 149 -11.50 -30.43 32.80
CA ARG A 149 -11.86 -30.12 31.41
C ARG A 149 -10.65 -30.41 30.53
N PRO A 150 -10.81 -31.15 29.41
CA PRO A 150 -9.78 -31.21 28.38
C PRO A 150 -9.47 -29.78 27.93
N VAL A 151 -8.19 -29.40 27.94
CA VAL A 151 -7.76 -28.15 27.31
C VAL A 151 -7.98 -28.31 25.81
N SER A 152 -9.01 -27.66 25.29
CA SER A 152 -9.23 -27.55 23.85
C SER A 152 -8.03 -26.84 23.25
N LEU A 153 -7.19 -27.57 22.51
CA LEU A 153 -6.21 -26.92 21.64
C LEU A 153 -6.98 -25.93 20.73
N PRO A 154 -6.46 -24.71 20.51
CA PRO A 154 -7.11 -23.77 19.61
C PRO A 154 -7.35 -24.44 18.25
N PRO A 155 -8.50 -24.21 17.61
CA PRO A 155 -8.85 -24.88 16.37
C PRO A 155 -7.75 -24.63 15.34
N ARG A 156 -7.08 -25.71 14.91
CA ARG A 156 -6.01 -25.67 13.92
C ARG A 156 -6.57 -24.99 12.67
N HIS A 157 -6.18 -23.74 12.42
CA HIS A 157 -6.77 -22.93 11.37
C HIS A 157 -6.69 -23.70 10.05
N LYS A 158 -7.86 -23.94 9.43
CA LYS A 158 -7.88 -24.41 8.05
C LYS A 158 -7.18 -23.33 7.21
N PRO A 159 -6.20 -23.67 6.36
CA PRO A 159 -5.53 -22.67 5.53
C PRO A 159 -6.60 -21.92 4.73
N SER A 160 -6.54 -20.59 4.75
CA SER A 160 -7.48 -19.77 3.98
C SER A 160 -7.30 -20.11 2.50
N ALA A 161 -8.41 -20.26 1.77
CA ALA A 161 -8.37 -20.62 0.37
C ALA A 161 -7.55 -19.57 -0.40
N ILE A 162 -6.54 -20.02 -1.16
CA ILE A 162 -5.65 -19.14 -1.92
C ILE A 162 -6.49 -18.32 -2.89
N ARG A 163 -6.44 -16.99 -2.76
CA ARG A 163 -7.20 -16.05 -3.60
C ARG A 163 -6.35 -14.84 -3.90
N VAL A 164 -6.32 -14.45 -5.17
CA VAL A 164 -5.65 -13.22 -5.61
C VAL A 164 -6.53 -12.03 -5.24
N PRO A 165 -6.04 -11.02 -4.52
CA PRO A 165 -6.81 -9.83 -4.17
C PRO A 165 -7.08 -8.96 -5.41
N ASN A 166 -8.23 -8.29 -5.44
CA ASN A 166 -8.53 -7.23 -6.42
C ASN A 166 -7.84 -5.91 -6.04
N ALA A 167 -7.52 -5.70 -4.76
CA ALA A 167 -6.80 -4.50 -4.32
C ALA A 167 -5.68 -4.84 -3.33
N LEU A 168 -4.51 -4.25 -3.52
CA LEU A 168 -3.33 -4.48 -2.69
C LEU A 168 -2.83 -3.17 -2.10
N VAL A 169 -2.88 -3.05 -0.77
CA VAL A 169 -2.41 -1.88 -0.02
C VAL A 169 -1.06 -2.19 0.63
N VAL A 170 0.03 -1.78 -0.03
CA VAL A 170 1.42 -2.00 0.42
C VAL A 170 1.94 -0.78 1.16
N SER A 171 2.75 -0.98 2.20
CA SER A 171 3.65 0.06 2.71
C SER A 171 5.05 -0.46 2.99
N HIS A 172 6.01 0.45 3.15
CA HIS A 172 7.43 0.13 3.40
C HIS A 172 8.10 -0.65 2.26
N LEU A 173 7.64 -0.47 1.01
CA LEU A 173 8.18 -1.12 -0.17
C LEU A 173 9.60 -0.63 -0.51
N GLU A 174 9.91 0.59 -0.09
CA GLU A 174 11.24 1.20 -0.06
C GLU A 174 12.26 0.42 0.78
N VAL A 175 11.79 -0.28 1.83
CA VAL A 175 12.63 -1.14 2.70
C VAL A 175 12.83 -2.53 2.09
N ALA A 176 12.02 -2.93 1.10
CA ALA A 176 12.16 -4.24 0.45
C ALA A 176 13.37 -4.26 -0.48
N ASN A 177 14.15 -5.35 -0.41
CA ASN A 177 15.31 -5.58 -1.27
C ASN A 177 14.96 -5.40 -2.76
N ARG A 178 15.88 -4.83 -3.54
CA ARG A 178 15.77 -4.57 -4.97
C ARG A 178 15.27 -5.78 -5.77
N ALA A 179 15.67 -6.99 -5.39
CA ALA A 179 15.18 -8.23 -6.00
C ALA A 179 13.66 -8.42 -5.86
N VAL A 180 13.11 -8.17 -4.66
CA VAL A 180 11.66 -8.22 -4.39
C VAL A 180 10.92 -7.21 -5.27
N GLN A 181 11.40 -5.97 -5.31
CA GLN A 181 10.78 -4.92 -6.11
C GLN A 181 10.81 -5.26 -7.62
N GLN A 182 11.91 -5.83 -8.13
CA GLN A 182 12.00 -6.25 -9.55
C GLN A 182 11.06 -7.41 -9.88
N THR A 183 10.98 -8.43 -9.01
CA THR A 183 10.04 -9.54 -9.18
C THR A 183 8.59 -9.06 -9.12
N PHE A 184 8.28 -8.09 -8.25
CA PHE A 184 6.96 -7.48 -8.18
C PHE A 184 6.64 -6.66 -9.44
N VAL A 185 7.58 -5.87 -9.97
CA VAL A 185 7.44 -5.21 -11.29
C VAL A 185 7.16 -6.23 -12.39
N HIS A 186 7.84 -7.38 -12.39
CA HIS A 186 7.59 -8.43 -13.36
C HIS A 186 6.16 -8.96 -13.25
N ALA A 187 5.68 -9.30 -12.04
CA ALA A 187 4.32 -9.77 -11.80
C ALA A 187 3.23 -8.75 -12.19
N LEU A 188 3.46 -7.45 -11.93
CA LEU A 188 2.55 -6.38 -12.34
C LEU A 188 2.50 -6.20 -13.86
N LYS A 189 3.65 -6.29 -14.53
CA LYS A 189 3.75 -6.16 -16.00
C LYS A 189 3.22 -7.38 -16.75
N SER A 190 3.49 -8.59 -16.25
CA SER A 190 3.00 -9.84 -16.83
C SER A 190 1.51 -10.09 -16.52
N ARG A 191 0.97 -9.43 -15.49
CA ARG A 191 -0.34 -9.71 -14.87
C ARG A 191 -0.45 -11.14 -14.34
N ILE A 192 0.68 -11.79 -14.02
CA ILE A 192 0.73 -13.16 -13.50
C ILE A 192 1.76 -13.24 -12.35
N ILE A 193 1.29 -13.66 -11.18
CA ILE A 193 2.14 -14.10 -10.07
C ILE A 193 2.60 -15.53 -10.38
N VAL A 194 3.91 -15.76 -10.34
CA VAL A 194 4.52 -17.06 -10.60
C VAL A 194 5.40 -17.41 -9.40
N ILE A 195 5.19 -18.62 -8.85
CA ILE A 195 5.99 -19.18 -7.76
C ILE A 195 6.49 -20.53 -8.26
N ASP A 196 7.74 -20.59 -8.69
CA ASP A 196 8.34 -21.77 -9.32
C ASP A 196 9.11 -22.68 -8.34
N SER A 197 9.24 -22.28 -7.07
CA SER A 197 10.00 -23.03 -6.06
C SER A 197 9.41 -22.92 -4.65
N ASP A 198 9.52 -24.01 -3.90
CA ASP A 198 9.14 -24.09 -2.49
C ASP A 198 10.31 -23.90 -1.51
N ALA A 199 11.48 -23.49 -2.02
CA ALA A 199 12.73 -23.40 -1.26
C ALA A 199 12.86 -22.18 -0.30
N ASP A 200 11.76 -21.52 0.08
CA ASP A 200 11.81 -20.52 1.16
C ASP A 200 11.74 -21.22 2.51
N GLU A 201 12.72 -20.98 3.38
CA GLU A 201 12.87 -21.63 4.70
C GLU A 201 11.77 -21.23 5.72
N TYR A 202 10.85 -20.33 5.34
CA TYR A 202 9.68 -19.91 6.15
C TYR A 202 8.52 -20.91 6.04
N ALA A 203 8.62 -21.99 6.81
CA ALA A 203 7.82 -23.22 6.74
C ALA A 203 6.29 -23.13 7.02
N ASP A 204 5.70 -21.94 7.16
CA ASP A 204 4.28 -21.76 7.58
C ASP A 204 3.34 -21.27 6.46
N THR A 205 3.83 -21.05 5.23
CA THR A 205 2.97 -20.58 4.13
C THR A 205 2.43 -21.72 3.27
N SER A 206 1.11 -21.99 3.39
CA SER A 206 0.39 -23.06 2.68
C SER A 206 0.27 -22.92 1.14
N ILE A 207 1.08 -22.05 0.51
CA ILE A 207 1.11 -21.81 -0.93
C ILE A 207 2.33 -22.50 -1.52
N GLY A 208 2.11 -23.62 -2.21
CA GLY A 208 3.13 -24.28 -3.00
C GLY A 208 3.37 -23.62 -4.36
N ILE A 209 4.04 -24.35 -5.25
CA ILE A 209 4.35 -23.94 -6.62
C ILE A 209 3.07 -23.70 -7.45
N GLY A 210 3.03 -22.62 -8.22
CA GLY A 210 1.85 -22.28 -9.02
C GLY A 210 1.95 -20.98 -9.83
N ARG A 211 0.88 -20.70 -10.59
CA ARG A 211 0.74 -19.50 -11.42
C ARG A 211 -0.67 -18.94 -11.23
N TRP A 212 -0.79 -17.65 -10.91
CA TRP A 212 -2.06 -16.98 -10.64
C TRP A 212 -2.15 -15.69 -11.44
N ASN A 213 -3.21 -15.53 -12.23
CA ASN A 213 -3.46 -14.30 -12.97
C ASN A 213 -3.96 -13.21 -12.01
N LEU A 214 -3.48 -11.99 -12.17
CA LEU A 214 -4.02 -10.81 -11.48
C LEU A 214 -5.42 -10.48 -12.04
N PRO A 215 -6.40 -10.14 -11.20
CA PRO A 215 -7.72 -9.70 -11.65
C PRO A 215 -7.65 -8.51 -12.59
N ASP A 216 -8.66 -8.37 -13.47
CA ASP A 216 -8.63 -7.27 -14.43
C ASP A 216 -8.73 -5.89 -13.76
N ASP A 217 -9.49 -5.84 -12.66
CA ASP A 217 -9.71 -4.74 -11.73
C ASP A 217 -8.61 -4.59 -10.66
N PHE A 218 -7.42 -5.18 -10.87
CA PHE A 218 -6.34 -5.12 -9.89
C PHE A 218 -5.81 -3.69 -9.64
N LEU A 219 -6.03 -3.18 -8.43
CA LEU A 219 -5.53 -1.88 -7.95
C LEU A 219 -4.39 -2.04 -6.94
N LEU A 220 -3.23 -1.46 -7.24
CA LEU A 220 -2.15 -1.27 -6.28
C LEU A 220 -2.20 0.12 -5.65
N VAL A 221 -2.25 0.18 -4.32
CA VAL A 221 -2.03 1.41 -3.54
C VAL A 221 -0.75 1.25 -2.71
N TYR A 222 0.21 2.14 -2.92
CA TYR A 222 1.47 2.18 -2.21
C TYR A 222 1.50 3.37 -1.26
N VAL A 223 1.60 3.11 0.05
CA VAL A 223 1.66 4.14 1.11
C VAL A 223 3.08 4.15 1.70
N HIS A 224 3.77 5.29 1.68
CA HIS A 224 5.12 5.42 2.22
C HIS A 224 5.34 6.71 3.00
N SER A 225 6.38 6.71 3.83
CA SER A 225 6.83 7.94 4.50
C SER A 225 7.29 8.93 3.44
N GLY A 226 6.62 10.09 3.38
CA GLY A 226 6.89 11.15 2.42
C GLY A 226 6.89 12.49 3.15
N GLY A 227 8.07 12.86 3.66
CA GLY A 227 8.28 14.08 4.44
C GLY A 227 8.54 15.33 3.61
N ARG A 228 8.74 16.44 4.34
CA ARG A 228 8.79 17.84 3.89
C ARG A 228 9.75 18.15 2.73
N ASP A 229 10.80 17.37 2.54
CA ASP A 229 11.73 17.49 1.41
C ASP A 229 11.18 16.81 0.15
N ASP A 230 10.19 17.45 -0.49
CA ASP A 230 9.64 17.03 -1.79
C ASP A 230 10.62 17.36 -2.95
N ARG A 231 11.88 16.94 -2.82
CA ARG A 231 12.95 17.12 -3.81
C ARG A 231 13.29 15.83 -4.56
N GLU A 232 13.03 14.66 -3.99
CA GLU A 232 13.31 13.36 -4.61
C GLU A 232 12.00 12.63 -4.97
N ARG A 233 12.06 11.82 -6.03
CA ARG A 233 10.99 10.86 -6.37
C ARG A 233 10.78 9.84 -5.26
N SER A 234 9.63 9.15 -5.30
CA SER A 234 9.33 8.12 -4.30
C SER A 234 10.42 7.02 -4.27
N PRO A 235 10.87 6.56 -3.08
CA PRO A 235 12.11 5.78 -2.91
C PRO A 235 11.96 4.28 -3.28
N ILE A 236 11.54 4.01 -4.51
CA ILE A 236 11.39 2.67 -5.08
C ILE A 236 12.11 2.58 -6.43
N ILE A 237 12.32 1.37 -6.95
CA ILE A 237 13.05 1.21 -8.21
C ILE A 237 12.36 1.94 -9.38
N LYS A 238 13.17 2.55 -10.25
CA LYS A 238 12.75 3.26 -11.48
C LYS A 238 11.66 2.54 -12.31
N PRO A 239 11.73 1.20 -12.57
CA PRO A 239 10.70 0.49 -13.33
C PRO A 239 9.35 0.32 -12.62
N LEU A 240 9.33 0.50 -11.29
CA LEU A 240 8.13 0.43 -10.45
C LEU A 240 7.45 1.80 -10.35
N ILE A 241 8.21 2.90 -10.28
CA ILE A 241 7.68 4.28 -10.31
C ILE A 241 6.81 4.50 -11.56
N ASP A 242 7.29 4.10 -12.74
CA ASP A 242 6.55 4.27 -14.00
C ASP A 242 5.28 3.40 -14.12
N LEU A 243 5.02 2.46 -13.20
CA LEU A 243 3.74 1.73 -13.13
C LEU A 243 2.65 2.52 -12.39
N PHE A 244 3.00 3.57 -11.64
CA PHE A 244 2.04 4.41 -10.93
C PHE A 244 1.56 5.58 -11.81
N GLY A 245 0.24 5.67 -11.99
CA GLY A 245 -0.39 6.77 -12.75
C GLY A 245 -0.61 8.01 -11.90
N TYR A 246 -0.92 7.83 -10.61
CA TYR A 246 -1.35 8.90 -9.70
C TYR A 246 -0.54 8.87 -8.39
N ASN A 247 -0.25 10.04 -7.85
CA ASN A 247 0.42 10.30 -6.59
C ASN A 247 -0.36 11.36 -5.79
N MET A 248 -0.35 11.22 -4.47
CA MET A 248 -1.06 12.10 -3.56
C MET A 248 -0.27 12.26 -2.26
N THR A 249 -0.35 13.43 -1.64
CA THR A 249 0.15 13.66 -0.28
C THR A 249 -1.04 13.79 0.67
N VAL A 250 -1.02 13.06 1.78
CA VAL A 250 -2.00 13.08 2.88
C VAL A 250 -1.29 13.51 4.15
N ILE A 251 -1.79 14.56 4.79
CA ILE A 251 -1.43 14.95 6.15
C ILE A 251 -2.75 14.93 6.92
N LEU A 252 -2.89 14.04 7.91
CA LEU A 252 -4.14 13.94 8.68
C LEU A 252 -4.19 15.07 9.71
N THR A 253 -5.35 15.70 9.87
CA THR A 253 -5.58 16.70 10.92
C THR A 253 -6.24 16.05 12.15
N ASP A 254 -6.17 16.70 13.31
CA ASP A 254 -6.86 16.22 14.53
C ASP A 254 -8.37 16.07 14.34
N GLN A 255 -8.98 16.78 13.39
CA GLN A 255 -10.40 16.62 13.05
C GLN A 255 -10.66 15.29 12.32
N ASP A 256 -9.79 14.93 11.36
CA ASP A 256 -9.82 13.63 10.69
C ASP A 256 -9.60 12.49 11.69
N LEU A 257 -8.66 12.65 12.62
CA LEU A 257 -8.36 11.67 13.66
C LEU A 257 -9.57 11.41 14.58
N ASN A 258 -10.32 12.45 14.93
CA ASN A 258 -11.48 12.34 15.82
C ASN A 258 -12.72 11.74 15.12
N MET A 259 -12.98 12.06 13.84
CA MET A 259 -14.09 11.45 13.10
C MET A 259 -13.91 9.93 12.92
N HIS A 260 -12.69 9.46 12.70
CA HIS A 260 -12.44 8.06 12.34
C HIS A 260 -12.19 7.14 13.55
N ASN A 261 -11.95 7.66 14.75
CA ASN A 261 -11.81 6.86 15.98
C ASN A 261 -13.15 6.28 16.48
N GLY A 262 -14.29 6.90 16.17
CA GLY A 262 -15.62 6.41 16.56
C GLY A 262 -16.20 5.35 15.61
N SER A 263 -15.78 5.37 14.35
CA SER A 263 -16.42 4.59 13.27
C SER A 263 -15.68 3.28 12.98
N GLN A 264 -15.86 2.29 13.85
CA GLN A 264 -15.77 0.90 13.41
C GLN A 264 -16.95 0.61 12.46
N TYR A 265 -16.81 1.02 11.19
CA TYR A 265 -17.79 0.71 10.15
C TYR A 265 -17.94 -0.81 10.06
N HIS A 266 -19.06 -1.32 10.56
CA HIS A 266 -19.38 -2.73 10.46
C HIS A 266 -19.41 -3.14 8.97
N LEU A 267 -18.85 -4.32 8.69
CA LEU A 267 -18.69 -4.95 7.36
C LEU A 267 -20.03 -5.38 6.72
N MET A 268 -21.08 -4.57 6.87
CA MET A 268 -22.48 -4.86 6.53
C MET A 268 -23.10 -3.84 5.57
N HIS A 269 -22.32 -2.88 5.06
CA HIS A 269 -22.77 -2.00 3.99
C HIS A 269 -22.50 -2.63 2.62
N SER A 270 -23.53 -2.69 1.77
CA SER A 270 -23.38 -2.97 0.35
C SER A 270 -22.39 -1.98 -0.28
N PRO A 271 -21.59 -2.39 -1.27
CA PRO A 271 -20.69 -1.49 -1.97
C PRO A 271 -21.48 -0.34 -2.63
N ALA A 272 -20.99 0.89 -2.48
CA ALA A 272 -21.64 2.10 -2.97
C ALA A 272 -21.70 2.16 -4.51
N LEU A 273 -20.81 1.43 -5.19
CA LEU A 273 -20.82 1.26 -6.64
C LEU A 273 -20.94 -0.23 -6.99
N SER A 274 -21.86 -0.55 -7.89
CA SER A 274 -21.89 -1.88 -8.51
C SER A 274 -20.77 -2.03 -9.54
N ARG A 275 -20.47 -3.28 -9.92
CA ARG A 275 -19.53 -3.58 -11.01
C ARG A 275 -19.99 -2.99 -12.35
N GLU A 276 -21.30 -2.83 -12.54
CA GLU A 276 -21.88 -2.23 -13.74
C GLU A 276 -21.67 -0.71 -13.76
N ASP A 277 -21.82 -0.02 -12.61
CA ASP A 277 -21.54 1.41 -12.47
C ASP A 277 -20.08 1.70 -12.82
N VAL A 278 -19.14 0.94 -12.23
CA VAL A 278 -17.71 1.08 -12.51
C VAL A 278 -17.40 0.80 -13.99
N GLY A 279 -18.03 -0.22 -14.59
CA GLY A 279 -17.92 -0.50 -16.02
C GLY A 279 -18.41 0.65 -16.90
N ASN A 280 -19.55 1.26 -16.54
CA ASN A 280 -20.12 2.42 -17.22
C ASN A 280 -19.21 3.66 -17.09
N MET A 281 -18.62 3.88 -15.91
CA MET A 281 -17.68 4.98 -15.62
C MET A 281 -16.38 4.85 -16.42
N ILE A 282 -15.78 3.65 -16.47
CA ILE A 282 -14.59 3.36 -17.28
C ILE A 282 -14.90 3.55 -18.76
N LYS A 283 -16.08 3.07 -19.22
CA LYS A 283 -16.52 3.26 -20.60
C LYS A 283 -16.69 4.74 -20.95
N ALA A 284 -17.40 5.51 -20.12
CA ALA A 284 -17.58 6.96 -20.31
C ALA A 284 -16.24 7.71 -20.35
N THR A 285 -15.26 7.29 -19.54
CA THR A 285 -13.90 7.82 -19.52
C THR A 285 -13.14 7.52 -20.82
N ASN A 286 -13.28 6.32 -21.37
CA ASN A 286 -12.66 5.94 -22.64
C ASN A 286 -13.30 6.67 -23.83
N ASP A 287 -14.63 6.79 -23.84
CA ASP A 287 -15.41 7.45 -24.90
C ASP A 287 -15.22 8.99 -24.90
N MET A 288 -14.85 9.58 -23.75
CA MET A 288 -14.59 11.01 -23.62
C MET A 288 -13.40 11.47 -24.48
N ARG A 289 -13.62 12.51 -25.29
CA ARG A 289 -12.56 13.19 -26.07
C ARG A 289 -12.21 14.51 -25.40
N LEU A 290 -10.91 14.75 -25.18
CA LEU A 290 -10.40 16.04 -24.73
C LEU A 290 -10.37 17.02 -25.90
N PRO A 291 -10.74 18.30 -25.74
CA PRO A 291 -10.57 19.32 -26.77
C PRO A 291 -9.08 19.45 -27.18
N LEU A 292 -8.81 19.73 -28.46
CA LEU A 292 -7.44 19.88 -28.96
C LEU A 292 -6.61 20.91 -28.16
N PRO A 293 -7.12 22.10 -27.78
CA PRO A 293 -6.36 23.05 -26.95
C PRO A 293 -5.91 22.45 -25.61
N LEU A 294 -6.75 21.60 -24.99
CA LEU A 294 -6.44 20.95 -23.73
C LEU A 294 -5.41 19.84 -23.88
N GLN A 295 -5.44 19.08 -24.98
CA GLN A 295 -4.39 18.10 -25.31
C GLN A 295 -3.03 18.80 -25.49
N VAL A 296 -2.99 19.90 -26.24
CA VAL A 296 -1.79 20.73 -26.42
C VAL A 296 -1.30 21.26 -25.08
N TYR A 297 -2.18 21.81 -24.23
CA TYR A 297 -1.84 22.28 -22.89
C TYR A 297 -1.21 21.19 -22.02
N THR A 298 -1.81 19.99 -21.95
CA THR A 298 -1.26 18.87 -21.16
C THR A 298 0.09 18.38 -21.69
N ALA A 299 0.31 18.40 -23.01
CA ALA A 299 1.59 18.06 -23.62
C ALA A 299 2.66 19.14 -23.36
N SER A 300 2.28 20.42 -23.39
CA SER A 300 3.17 21.54 -23.04
C SER A 300 3.62 21.48 -21.59
N LEU A 301 2.72 21.24 -20.63
CA LEU A 301 3.07 21.07 -19.21
C LEU A 301 4.09 19.93 -18.99
N LEU A 302 3.85 18.77 -19.60
CA LEU A 302 4.78 17.63 -19.53
C LEU A 302 6.13 17.94 -20.20
N SER A 303 6.13 18.67 -21.32
CA SER A 303 7.36 19.06 -22.01
C SER A 303 8.17 20.07 -21.19
N ALA A 304 7.50 21.07 -20.61
CA ALA A 304 8.11 22.06 -19.72
C ALA A 304 8.75 21.38 -18.50
N ALA A 305 8.03 20.53 -17.76
CA ALA A 305 8.60 19.80 -16.63
C ALA A 305 9.73 18.83 -17.03
N ARG A 306 9.67 18.25 -18.24
CA ARG A 306 10.69 17.33 -18.73
C ARG A 306 11.99 18.02 -19.13
N LEU A 307 11.89 19.24 -19.66
CA LEU A 307 13.02 20.04 -20.13
C LEU A 307 13.50 21.06 -19.08
N HIS A 308 12.82 21.18 -17.94
CA HIS A 308 13.19 22.12 -16.89
C HIS A 308 14.60 21.83 -16.35
N HIS A 309 15.44 22.87 -16.33
CA HIS A 309 16.85 22.74 -15.95
C HIS A 309 17.05 22.28 -14.49
N GLN A 310 16.14 22.62 -13.58
CA GLN A 310 16.19 22.15 -12.18
C GLN A 310 15.62 20.73 -11.98
N LEU A 311 14.94 20.11 -12.97
CA LEU A 311 14.21 18.84 -12.79
C LEU A 311 14.74 17.68 -13.66
N ASP A 312 15.05 16.54 -13.03
CA ASP A 312 15.23 15.23 -13.66
C ASP A 312 13.87 14.70 -14.14
N GLY A 313 13.49 15.10 -15.35
CA GLY A 313 12.30 14.68 -16.08
C GLY A 313 12.36 13.30 -16.74
N THR A 314 13.37 12.45 -16.45
CA THR A 314 13.61 11.21 -17.22
C THR A 314 12.45 10.20 -17.18
N PHE A 315 11.55 10.26 -16.19
CA PHE A 315 10.36 9.39 -16.08
C PHE A 315 9.06 10.02 -16.62
N LEU A 316 9.12 11.21 -17.23
CA LEU A 316 8.03 11.78 -18.02
C LEU A 316 8.02 11.16 -19.42
N THR A 317 7.66 9.88 -19.44
CA THR A 317 7.54 9.03 -20.64
C THR A 317 6.22 9.26 -21.37
N LEU A 318 6.05 8.67 -22.56
CA LEU A 318 4.75 8.62 -23.25
C LEU A 318 3.65 7.95 -22.41
N ARG A 319 4.01 7.06 -21.46
CA ARG A 319 3.05 6.52 -20.49
C ARG A 319 2.56 7.62 -19.54
N ALA A 320 3.43 8.48 -19.02
CA ALA A 320 3.03 9.61 -18.16
C ALA A 320 1.98 10.50 -18.85
N GLN A 321 2.16 10.79 -20.14
CA GLN A 321 1.18 11.54 -20.94
C GLN A 321 -0.16 10.82 -21.05
N ARG A 322 -0.15 9.52 -21.43
CA ARG A 322 -1.38 8.73 -21.52
C ARG A 322 -2.10 8.61 -20.18
N ASP A 323 -1.35 8.44 -19.10
CA ASP A 323 -1.90 8.40 -17.74
C ASP A 323 -2.52 9.75 -17.38
N PHE A 324 -1.86 10.88 -17.68
CA PHE A 324 -2.40 12.23 -17.46
C PHE A 324 -3.72 12.46 -18.21
N GLU A 325 -3.77 12.19 -19.52
CA GLU A 325 -4.99 12.31 -20.34
C GLU A 325 -6.11 11.40 -19.83
N THR A 326 -5.79 10.15 -19.43
CA THR A 326 -6.81 9.21 -18.91
C THR A 326 -7.35 9.66 -17.55
N LEU A 327 -6.47 10.11 -16.65
CA LEU A 327 -6.84 10.60 -15.31
C LEU A 327 -7.62 11.92 -15.39
N LEU A 328 -7.36 12.78 -16.37
CA LEU A 328 -8.08 14.04 -16.58
C LEU A 328 -9.51 13.83 -17.09
N LYS A 329 -9.72 12.81 -17.94
CA LYS A 329 -11.08 12.36 -18.29
C LYS A 329 -11.78 11.75 -17.08
N ALA A 330 -11.07 10.90 -16.33
CA ALA A 330 -11.63 10.24 -15.15
C ALA A 330 -12.04 11.23 -14.06
N SER A 331 -11.23 12.24 -13.76
CA SER A 331 -11.56 13.25 -12.76
C SER A 331 -12.83 14.03 -13.13
N ALA A 332 -13.03 14.36 -14.41
CA ALA A 332 -14.25 15.01 -14.88
C ALA A 332 -15.52 14.14 -14.69
N ILE A 333 -15.40 12.82 -14.81
CA ILE A 333 -16.49 11.88 -14.46
C ILE A 333 -16.70 11.84 -12.94
N VAL A 334 -15.63 11.83 -12.14
CA VAL A 334 -15.70 11.81 -10.67
C VAL A 334 -16.34 13.08 -10.09
N THR A 335 -16.03 14.27 -10.60
CA THR A 335 -16.66 15.54 -10.16
C THR A 335 -18.18 15.58 -10.44
N ARG A 336 -18.67 14.78 -11.40
CA ARG A 336 -20.13 14.62 -11.63
C ARG A 336 -20.77 13.73 -10.56
N ILE A 337 -20.05 12.68 -10.13
CA ILE A 337 -20.48 11.67 -9.14
C ILE A 337 -20.40 12.18 -7.70
N LEU A 338 -19.42 13.03 -7.36
CA LEU A 338 -19.22 13.60 -6.03
C LEU A 338 -19.57 15.10 -6.03
N PRO A 339 -20.82 15.50 -5.72
CA PRO A 339 -21.24 16.90 -5.84
C PRO A 339 -20.51 17.84 -4.87
N ALA A 340 -20.10 17.33 -3.71
CA ALA A 340 -19.32 18.06 -2.71
C ALA A 340 -17.92 18.50 -3.21
N GLN A 341 -17.44 17.96 -4.33
CA GLN A 341 -16.17 18.33 -4.98
C GLN A 341 -16.37 19.33 -6.15
N ARG A 342 -17.60 19.81 -6.40
CA ARG A 342 -17.86 20.75 -7.51
C ARG A 342 -17.42 22.18 -7.16
N PRO A 343 -16.68 22.87 -8.04
CA PRO A 343 -16.49 24.32 -7.95
C PRO A 343 -17.83 25.04 -8.10
N TYR A 344 -18.08 26.06 -7.27
CA TYR A 344 -19.37 26.78 -7.20
C TYR A 344 -19.83 27.43 -8.53
N ASP A 345 -18.90 27.77 -9.44
CA ASP A 345 -19.19 28.58 -10.64
C ASP A 345 -19.15 27.83 -11.98
N THR A 346 -18.93 26.51 -12.00
CA THR A 346 -18.76 25.78 -13.27
C THR A 346 -20.03 25.08 -13.75
N ASN A 347 -20.55 25.54 -14.90
CA ASN A 347 -21.61 24.91 -15.68
C ASN A 347 -21.08 23.60 -16.30
N THR A 348 -21.08 22.52 -15.50
CA THR A 348 -20.23 21.32 -15.64
C THR A 348 -20.60 20.34 -16.76
N ASP A 349 -21.41 20.77 -17.73
CA ASP A 349 -21.82 19.95 -18.88
C ASP A 349 -20.65 19.67 -19.86
N TYR A 350 -19.65 20.56 -19.91
CA TYR A 350 -18.58 20.56 -20.92
C TYR A 350 -17.19 20.12 -20.43
N GLY A 351 -17.11 18.98 -19.73
CA GLY A 351 -15.84 18.24 -19.51
C GLY A 351 -14.77 18.94 -18.63
N PRO A 352 -13.52 18.45 -18.64
CA PRO A 352 -12.42 19.02 -17.85
C PRO A 352 -11.89 20.33 -18.44
N THR A 353 -11.43 21.23 -17.56
CA THR A 353 -10.84 22.53 -17.92
C THR A 353 -9.30 22.52 -17.83
N ALA A 354 -8.65 23.59 -18.29
CA ALA A 354 -7.21 23.81 -18.09
C ALA A 354 -6.83 23.92 -16.59
N VAL A 355 -7.72 24.47 -15.75
CA VAL A 355 -7.51 24.55 -14.30
C VAL A 355 -7.53 23.17 -13.67
N ASP A 356 -8.39 22.27 -14.14
CA ASP A 356 -8.43 20.88 -13.67
C ASP A 356 -7.19 20.11 -14.11
N ALA A 357 -6.71 20.36 -15.34
CA ALA A 357 -5.45 19.82 -15.82
C ALA A 357 -4.26 20.30 -14.98
N ALA A 358 -4.16 21.60 -14.67
CA ALA A 358 -3.10 22.16 -13.81
C ALA A 358 -3.11 21.56 -12.39
N LYS A 359 -4.29 21.43 -11.76
CA LYS A 359 -4.44 20.78 -10.45
C LYS A 359 -4.03 19.30 -10.48
N LEU A 360 -4.44 18.58 -11.53
CA LEU A 360 -4.14 17.16 -11.68
C LEU A 360 -2.69 16.90 -12.07
N PHE A 361 -2.03 17.81 -12.80
CA PHE A 361 -0.65 17.67 -13.26
C PHE A 361 0.29 17.27 -12.12
N MET A 362 0.21 17.99 -10.99
CA MET A 362 0.94 17.68 -9.76
C MET A 362 0.77 16.24 -9.27
N ARG A 363 -0.44 15.70 -9.37
CA ARG A 363 -0.76 14.31 -8.98
C ARG A 363 -0.21 13.28 -9.96
N VAL A 364 0.18 13.65 -11.18
CA VAL A 364 0.70 12.72 -12.20
C VAL A 364 2.23 12.75 -12.33
N VAL A 365 2.88 13.89 -12.06
CA VAL A 365 4.32 14.07 -12.31
C VAL A 365 5.22 14.01 -11.08
N THR A 366 4.74 14.39 -9.89
CA THR A 366 5.61 14.59 -8.70
C THR A 366 6.38 13.33 -8.28
N HIS A 367 5.79 12.14 -8.39
CA HIS A 367 6.50 10.88 -8.10
C HIS A 367 7.48 10.44 -9.18
N ARG A 368 7.43 11.05 -10.37
CA ARG A 368 8.31 10.78 -11.53
C ARG A 368 9.48 11.76 -11.61
N LEU A 369 9.42 12.89 -10.90
CA LEU A 369 10.39 13.97 -10.92
C LEU A 369 11.37 13.91 -9.74
N ARG A 370 12.52 14.53 -9.92
CA ARG A 370 13.56 14.77 -8.90
C ARG A 370 14.18 16.14 -9.18
N VAL A 371 14.52 16.91 -8.14
CA VAL A 371 15.31 18.14 -8.26
C VAL A 371 16.78 17.76 -8.45
N ARG A 372 17.44 18.37 -9.43
CA ARG A 372 18.88 18.19 -9.67
C ARG A 372 19.69 18.80 -8.52
N ASN A 373 20.75 18.13 -8.10
CA ASN A 373 21.65 18.63 -7.04
C ASN A 373 22.72 19.59 -7.58
N GLY A 374 22.90 19.66 -8.90
CA GLY A 374 23.89 20.50 -9.56
C GLY A 374 23.82 20.34 -11.07
N PRO A 375 24.74 20.97 -11.82
CA PRO A 375 24.71 20.95 -13.27
C PRO A 375 25.13 19.58 -13.81
N HIS A 376 25.96 18.84 -13.07
CA HIS A 376 26.35 17.46 -13.38
C HIS A 376 25.20 16.44 -13.38
N ASP A 377 24.02 16.77 -12.84
CA ASP A 377 22.80 15.95 -12.91
C ASP A 377 22.01 16.18 -14.23
N GLU A 378 22.48 17.06 -15.13
CA GLU A 378 21.86 17.30 -16.44
C GLU A 378 22.14 16.17 -17.43
N VAL A 379 21.23 15.97 -18.40
CA VAL A 379 21.33 14.85 -19.36
C VAL A 379 22.54 15.00 -20.29
N LEU A 380 22.94 16.24 -20.59
CA LEU A 380 24.11 16.55 -21.40
C LEU A 380 25.39 16.75 -20.56
N ALA A 381 25.31 16.55 -19.23
CA ALA A 381 26.41 16.79 -18.32
C ALA A 381 27.73 16.09 -18.68
N PRO A 382 27.73 14.80 -19.08
CA PRO A 382 28.98 14.13 -19.46
C PRO A 382 29.68 14.78 -20.67
N LEU A 383 28.94 15.46 -21.56
CA LEU A 383 29.51 16.12 -22.72
C LEU A 383 30.13 17.49 -22.42
N LEU A 384 29.79 18.09 -21.27
CA LEU A 384 30.23 19.43 -20.85
C LEU A 384 31.24 19.40 -19.70
N TRP A 385 31.30 18.32 -18.94
CA TRP A 385 32.13 18.19 -17.73
C TRP A 385 33.02 16.94 -17.69
N ASP A 386 33.16 16.17 -18.78
CA ASP A 386 34.30 15.24 -18.94
C ASP A 386 35.58 16.02 -19.31
N GLU A 387 36.22 16.61 -18.30
CA GLU A 387 37.68 16.80 -18.32
C GLU A 387 38.30 15.56 -17.68
N GLU A 388 38.89 14.67 -18.49
CA GLU A 388 39.66 13.53 -17.98
C GLU A 388 40.94 13.99 -17.27
N ASP A 389 40.86 14.14 -15.96
CA ASP A 389 42.04 14.40 -15.14
C ASP A 389 42.98 13.18 -15.18
N LYS A 390 44.23 13.39 -15.59
CA LYS A 390 45.18 12.35 -16.08
C LYS A 390 45.65 11.31 -15.05
N GLN A 391 45.03 11.28 -13.87
CA GLN A 391 45.31 10.36 -12.77
C GLN A 391 44.10 9.52 -12.33
N GLY A 392 42.99 9.55 -13.08
CA GLY A 392 41.87 8.62 -12.88
C GLY A 392 41.04 8.85 -11.62
N MET A 393 41.31 9.93 -10.88
CA MET A 393 40.42 10.47 -9.87
C MET A 393 39.57 11.56 -10.52
N ARG A 394 38.24 11.46 -10.38
CA ARG A 394 37.32 12.56 -10.73
C ARG A 394 37.52 13.71 -9.74
N SER A 395 38.48 14.59 -10.04
CA SER A 395 38.69 15.82 -9.30
C SER A 395 37.81 16.93 -9.87
N LEU A 396 37.30 17.79 -9.00
CA LEU A 396 36.53 18.97 -9.39
C LEU A 396 37.48 20.08 -9.87
N PRO A 397 37.22 20.74 -11.01
CA PRO A 397 37.65 22.11 -11.19
C PRO A 397 36.85 22.96 -10.18
N SER A 398 37.52 23.46 -9.14
CA SER A 398 36.92 24.30 -8.11
C SER A 398 36.64 25.71 -8.64
N LEU A 399 35.63 25.83 -9.51
CA LEU A 399 35.15 27.07 -10.14
C LEU A 399 34.53 28.10 -9.15
N GLY A 400 34.81 28.00 -7.85
CA GLY A 400 34.25 28.89 -6.82
C GLY A 400 32.73 28.76 -6.62
N LEU A 401 32.07 27.79 -7.25
CA LEU A 401 30.62 27.60 -7.23
C LEU A 401 30.09 26.95 -5.93
N GLU A 402 30.94 26.75 -4.92
CA GLU A 402 30.54 26.29 -3.57
C GLU A 402 29.53 27.24 -2.89
N GLN A 403 29.38 28.46 -3.40
CA GLN A 403 28.43 29.48 -2.92
C GLN A 403 27.17 29.62 -3.77
N LEU A 404 26.99 28.82 -4.83
CA LEU A 404 25.64 28.64 -5.38
C LEU A 404 24.85 27.77 -4.40
N GLU A 405 24.13 28.43 -3.50
CA GLU A 405 23.01 27.83 -2.77
C GLU A 405 21.99 27.32 -3.79
N TYR A 406 22.17 26.08 -4.27
CA TYR A 406 21.22 25.42 -5.15
C TYR A 406 19.87 25.40 -4.45
N SER A 407 18.96 26.22 -4.98
CA SER A 407 17.79 26.72 -4.27
C SER A 407 17.04 25.60 -3.56
N ARG A 408 16.65 25.83 -2.30
CA ARG A 408 15.93 24.86 -1.45
C ARG A 408 14.49 24.55 -1.93
N ARG A 409 14.17 24.87 -3.19
CA ARG A 409 12.87 24.66 -3.81
C ARG A 409 12.57 23.17 -3.96
N SER A 410 11.34 22.82 -3.65
CA SER A 410 10.75 21.51 -3.90
C SER A 410 10.34 21.36 -5.36
N ILE A 411 9.99 20.12 -5.75
CA ILE A 411 9.32 19.82 -7.02
C ILE A 411 8.02 20.64 -7.13
N CYS A 412 7.26 20.78 -6.04
CA CYS A 412 6.06 21.61 -5.99
C CYS A 412 6.35 23.09 -6.31
N ASP A 413 7.33 23.71 -5.66
CA ASP A 413 7.62 25.13 -5.84
C ASP A 413 8.02 25.42 -7.30
N ILE A 414 8.91 24.59 -7.86
CA ILE A 414 9.34 24.69 -9.27
C ILE A 414 8.14 24.57 -10.22
N ILE A 415 7.24 23.61 -10.01
CA ILE A 415 6.09 23.44 -10.91
C ILE A 415 5.11 24.63 -10.77
N ILE A 416 4.85 25.10 -9.56
CA ILE A 416 3.90 26.18 -9.32
C ILE A 416 4.45 27.51 -9.85
N GLU A 417 5.70 27.84 -9.54
CA GLU A 417 6.29 29.15 -9.82
C GLU A 417 6.89 29.28 -11.24
N ASP A 418 7.42 28.19 -11.83
CA ASP A 418 8.11 28.23 -13.13
C ASP A 418 7.30 27.59 -14.27
N ILE A 419 6.42 26.64 -14.00
CA ILE A 419 5.74 25.84 -15.06
C ILE A 419 4.28 26.23 -15.22
N LEU A 420 3.49 26.27 -14.14
CA LEU A 420 2.06 26.62 -14.18
C LEU A 420 1.80 28.12 -14.40
N THR A 421 2.84 28.96 -14.27
CA THR A 421 2.81 30.41 -14.54
C THR A 421 3.22 30.77 -15.97
N THR A 422 3.92 29.88 -16.68
CA THR A 422 4.54 30.17 -17.98
C THR A 422 3.82 29.52 -19.16
N VAL A 423 2.99 28.49 -18.90
CA VAL A 423 2.23 27.70 -19.88
C VAL A 423 0.73 27.98 -19.78
#